data_AF-H2ZT65-F1
#
_entry.id   AF-H2ZT65-F1
#
_cell.length_a   1.000
_cell.length_b   1.000
_cell.length_c   1.000
_cell.angle_alpha   90.00
_cell.angle_beta   90.00
_cell.angle_gamma   90.00
#
_symmetry.space_group_name_H-M   'P 1'
#
loop_
_entity.id
_entity.type
_entity.pdbx_description
1 polymer ?
#
loop_
_entity_poly.entity_id
_entity_poly.type
_entity_poly.pdbx_seq_one_letter_code
_entity_poly.pdbx_strand_id
1 'polypeptide(L)'
;GIDSEGHAANFVETEQIVHYSGSKASFVQTRGSIPFFWSQRPNLRYKPKPQIGKNVNLMDGFQRHFDSQIICYGKQVVLNLVNQKGSEEPLEQAFAKMVSSMGNGMVKYVAFDFHKECSRMRWHRLQILVDQVAEQQDEFGYFLVDAEGKVLMQQEGTFRSNCMDCLDRTNVVQSLLARRSLQSQLQRIGVLHVGQSIQEQAGFEKVYKNAWADNANACAKQYAGTGALKTDFTRTGKRTQWGLVMDGWNSVIRYYKNNFSDGFRQDAIDLFLGNYAVEEVDSAAPLHTQADWKFLALPIIMVVAFSMCIICLLMAGDTWTETLAYVLFWGTASFGTAAIIVFNGKDFVDAPKLVQKEKMD
;
A
#
# COMPACT_ATOMS: atom_id res chain seq x y z
N GLY A 1 9.42 -6.13 -1.74
CA GLY A 1 8.88 -7.32 -2.40
C GLY A 1 8.81 -8.46 -1.42
N ILE A 2 9.47 -9.58 -1.73
CA ILE A 2 9.66 -10.72 -0.83
C ILE A 2 11.06 -10.74 -0.23
N ASP A 3 11.23 -11.49 0.86
CA ASP A 3 12.53 -11.92 1.37
C ASP A 3 13.02 -13.22 0.70
N SER A 4 14.17 -13.73 1.15
CA SER A 4 14.79 -14.97 0.67
C SER A 4 13.98 -16.24 0.95
N GLU A 5 13.08 -16.20 1.93
CA GLU A 5 12.23 -17.33 2.32
C GLU A 5 10.89 -17.31 1.56
N GLY A 6 10.62 -16.24 0.81
CA GLY A 6 9.39 -16.07 0.05
C GLY A 6 8.29 -15.38 0.85
N HIS A 7 8.58 -14.76 1.99
CA HIS A 7 7.60 -13.98 2.73
C HIS A 7 7.43 -12.61 2.09
N ALA A 8 6.19 -12.28 1.71
CA ALA A 8 5.88 -10.99 1.12
C ALA A 8 5.74 -9.92 2.20
N ALA A 9 6.37 -8.78 2.00
CA ALA A 9 6.20 -7.64 2.89
C ALA A 9 4.73 -7.19 2.93
N ASN A 10 4.30 -6.68 4.09
CA ASN A 10 2.97 -6.13 4.31
C ASN A 10 1.84 -7.11 3.99
N PHE A 11 2.06 -8.40 4.27
CA PHE A 11 1.03 -9.41 4.18
C PHE A 11 -0.03 -9.19 5.25
N VAL A 12 -1.30 -9.09 4.84
CA VAL A 12 -2.43 -8.92 5.74
C VAL A 12 -3.55 -9.85 5.31
N GLU A 13 -4.00 -10.67 6.24
CA GLU A 13 -5.24 -11.40 6.14
C GLU A 13 -6.41 -10.52 6.59
N THR A 14 -7.53 -10.59 5.90
CA THR A 14 -8.76 -9.87 6.25
C THR A 14 -9.91 -10.83 6.21
N GLU A 15 -10.47 -11.09 7.39
CA GLU A 15 -11.56 -12.03 7.61
C GLU A 15 -12.86 -11.26 7.88
N GLN A 16 -13.92 -11.61 7.16
CA GLN A 16 -15.28 -11.15 7.42
C GLN A 16 -16.09 -12.28 8.04
N ILE A 17 -16.55 -12.07 9.27
CA ILE A 17 -17.32 -13.06 10.03
C ILE A 17 -18.78 -12.61 10.15
N VAL A 18 -19.70 -13.55 9.97
CA VAL A 18 -21.14 -13.38 10.18
C VAL A 18 -21.61 -14.40 11.20
N HIS A 19 -22.41 -13.95 12.17
CA HIS A 19 -23.03 -14.83 13.15
C HIS A 19 -24.51 -14.46 13.30
N TYR A 20 -25.39 -15.44 13.09
CA TYR A 20 -26.83 -15.26 13.23
C TYR A 20 -27.52 -16.57 13.59
N SER A 21 -28.34 -16.55 14.64
CA SER A 21 -29.13 -17.70 15.11
C SER A 21 -28.32 -19.01 15.26
N GLY A 22 -27.10 -18.91 15.78
CA GLY A 22 -26.18 -20.05 15.98
C GLY A 22 -25.31 -20.37 14.76
N SER A 23 -25.77 -20.07 13.55
CA SER A 23 -24.99 -20.24 12.32
C SER A 23 -23.85 -19.23 12.22
N LYS A 24 -22.67 -19.69 11.80
CA LYS A 24 -21.46 -18.88 11.66
C LYS A 24 -20.89 -19.01 10.25
N ALA A 25 -20.56 -17.90 9.63
CA ALA A 25 -19.87 -17.87 8.35
C ALA A 25 -18.61 -17.02 8.41
N SER A 26 -17.60 -17.36 7.62
CA SER A 26 -16.37 -16.59 7.49
C SER A 26 -15.92 -16.54 6.03
N PHE A 27 -15.48 -15.37 5.58
CA PHE A 27 -14.87 -15.15 4.27
C PHE A 27 -13.51 -14.46 4.43
N VAL A 28 -12.46 -15.15 4.01
CA VAL A 28 -11.06 -14.71 4.13
C VAL A 28 -10.55 -14.17 2.80
N GLN A 29 -9.82 -13.05 2.86
CA GLN A 29 -9.08 -12.50 1.73
C GLN A 29 -7.68 -12.11 2.18
N THR A 30 -6.72 -12.15 1.26
CA THR A 30 -5.35 -11.76 1.54
C THR A 30 -4.95 -10.53 0.74
N ARG A 31 -3.97 -9.79 1.24
CA ARG A 31 -3.31 -8.71 0.50
C ARG A 31 -1.83 -8.68 0.87
N GLY A 32 -1.01 -8.16 -0.02
CA GLY A 32 0.40 -7.96 0.28
C GLY A 32 1.18 -7.34 -0.87
N SER A 33 2.46 -7.11 -0.62
CA SER A 33 3.40 -6.67 -1.65
C SER A 33 3.45 -7.67 -2.81
N ILE A 34 3.89 -7.18 -3.98
CA ILE A 34 4.06 -8.02 -5.17
C ILE A 34 5.17 -9.05 -4.86
N PRO A 35 4.91 -10.37 -5.03
CA PRO A 35 5.69 -11.44 -4.42
C PRO A 35 6.99 -11.80 -5.17
N PHE A 36 7.83 -10.82 -5.50
CA PHE A 36 9.16 -11.08 -6.07
C PHE A 36 10.20 -10.06 -5.57
N PHE A 37 11.47 -10.30 -5.87
CA PHE A 37 12.56 -9.42 -5.41
C PHE A 37 12.53 -8.09 -6.15
N TRP A 38 11.97 -7.08 -5.48
CA TRP A 38 12.01 -5.70 -5.89
C TRP A 38 12.16 -4.79 -4.67
N SER A 39 12.84 -3.67 -4.88
CA SER A 39 13.07 -2.64 -3.88
C SER A 39 12.67 -1.27 -4.41
N GLN A 40 12.29 -0.39 -3.50
CA GLN A 40 12.01 1.01 -3.80
C GLN A 40 12.50 1.81 -2.61
N ARG A 41 13.71 2.38 -2.73
CA ARG A 41 14.30 3.20 -1.67
C ARG A 41 13.81 4.64 -1.76
N PRO A 42 13.48 5.30 -0.63
CA PRO A 42 13.24 6.73 -0.58
C PRO A 42 14.43 7.51 -1.16
N ASN A 43 14.16 8.63 -1.82
CA ASN A 43 15.19 9.50 -2.40
C ASN A 43 14.73 10.95 -2.50
N LEU A 44 13.88 11.40 -1.56
CA LEU A 44 13.16 12.68 -1.56
C LEU A 44 12.22 12.92 -2.76
N ARG A 45 12.17 12.05 -3.77
CA ARG A 45 11.15 12.17 -4.82
C ARG A 45 9.82 11.69 -4.25
N TYR A 46 8.74 12.36 -4.66
CA TYR A 46 7.38 11.97 -4.27
C TYR A 46 7.06 10.50 -4.63
N LYS A 47 7.58 10.01 -5.75
CA LYS A 47 7.44 8.62 -6.19
C LYS A 47 8.77 8.08 -6.76
N PRO A 48 9.60 7.41 -5.93
CA PRO A 48 10.81 6.77 -6.41
C PRO A 48 10.49 5.63 -7.39
N LYS A 49 11.34 5.41 -8.40
CA LYS A 49 11.14 4.31 -9.34
C LYS A 49 11.49 2.98 -8.67
N PRO A 50 10.65 1.94 -8.79
CA PRO A 50 11.00 0.61 -8.31
C PRO A 50 12.17 0.03 -9.09
N GLN A 51 12.96 -0.80 -8.41
CA GLN A 51 14.09 -1.54 -8.97
C GLN A 51 13.86 -3.04 -8.75
N ILE A 52 13.88 -3.80 -9.84
CA ILE A 52 13.78 -5.27 -9.80
C ILE A 52 15.17 -5.84 -9.57
N GLY A 53 15.31 -6.79 -8.63
CA GLY A 53 16.56 -7.48 -8.37
C GLY A 53 17.00 -8.27 -9.61
N LYS A 54 18.22 -8.00 -10.11
CA LYS A 54 18.74 -8.63 -11.33
C LYS A 54 19.53 -9.92 -11.06
N ASN A 55 20.07 -10.07 -9.85
CA ASN A 55 21.02 -11.14 -9.50
C ASN A 55 20.38 -12.30 -8.71
N VAL A 56 19.15 -12.14 -8.24
CA VAL A 56 18.46 -13.16 -7.45
C VAL A 56 17.61 -14.02 -8.38
N ASN A 57 17.55 -15.33 -8.13
CA ASN A 57 16.63 -16.22 -8.83
C ASN A 57 15.18 -15.84 -8.48
N LEU A 58 14.62 -14.90 -9.25
CA LEU A 58 13.30 -14.30 -9.03
C LEU A 58 12.19 -15.36 -8.93
N MET A 59 12.36 -16.49 -9.62
CA MET A 59 11.36 -17.55 -9.67
C MET A 59 11.32 -18.40 -8.40
N ASP A 60 12.46 -18.65 -7.75
CA ASP A 60 12.51 -19.55 -6.58
C ASP A 60 11.72 -18.95 -5.41
N GLY A 61 12.03 -17.71 -5.01
CA GLY A 61 11.27 -17.03 -3.96
C GLY A 61 9.79 -16.82 -4.32
N PHE A 62 9.49 -16.57 -5.60
CA PHE A 62 8.13 -16.44 -6.11
C PHE A 62 7.33 -17.73 -5.99
N GLN A 63 7.95 -18.87 -6.33
CA GLN A 63 7.32 -20.17 -6.30
C GLN A 63 7.09 -20.61 -4.86
N ARG A 64 8.10 -20.50 -3.98
CA ARG A 64 7.95 -20.75 -2.54
C ARG A 64 6.83 -19.93 -1.91
N HIS A 65 6.73 -18.66 -2.31
CA HIS A 65 5.65 -17.80 -1.85
C HIS A 65 4.28 -18.38 -2.20
N PHE A 66 4.02 -18.71 -3.47
CA PHE A 66 2.72 -19.24 -3.87
C PHE A 66 2.46 -20.66 -3.38
N ASP A 67 3.48 -21.49 -3.23
CA ASP A 67 3.35 -22.82 -2.62
C ASP A 67 2.86 -22.69 -1.17
N SER A 68 3.45 -21.77 -0.39
CA SER A 68 2.96 -21.48 0.98
C SER A 68 1.52 -20.98 0.99
N GLN A 69 1.15 -20.10 0.04
CA GLN A 69 -0.22 -19.58 -0.04
C GLN A 69 -1.21 -20.68 -0.42
N ILE A 70 -0.83 -21.59 -1.32
CA ILE A 70 -1.69 -22.71 -1.72
C ILE A 70 -1.90 -23.69 -0.57
N ILE A 71 -0.86 -23.96 0.22
CA ILE A 71 -0.96 -24.84 1.39
C ILE A 71 -1.88 -24.23 2.44
N CYS A 72 -1.78 -22.92 2.71
CA CYS A 72 -2.57 -22.27 3.75
C CYS A 72 -4.01 -21.94 3.32
N TYR A 73 -4.22 -21.55 2.07
CA TYR A 73 -5.46 -20.92 1.62
C TYR A 73 -6.09 -21.58 0.38
N GLY A 74 -5.48 -22.63 -0.18
CA GLY A 74 -5.97 -23.30 -1.37
C GLY A 74 -5.75 -22.50 -2.66
N LYS A 75 -6.70 -22.58 -3.59
CA LYS A 75 -6.61 -21.92 -4.91
C LYS A 75 -6.43 -20.40 -4.76
N GLN A 76 -5.59 -19.80 -5.58
CA GLN A 76 -5.26 -18.38 -5.49
C GLN A 76 -5.74 -17.62 -6.72
N VAL A 77 -6.53 -16.56 -6.51
CA VAL A 77 -6.78 -15.55 -7.55
C VAL A 77 -6.05 -14.27 -7.17
N VAL A 78 -5.04 -13.93 -7.95
CA VAL A 78 -4.19 -12.76 -7.77
C VAL A 78 -4.78 -11.58 -8.54
N LEU A 79 -5.24 -10.57 -7.82
CA LEU A 79 -5.79 -9.32 -8.35
C LEU A 79 -4.71 -8.23 -8.30
N ASN A 80 -4.08 -7.98 -9.43
CA ASN A 80 -3.04 -6.96 -9.53
C ASN A 80 -3.63 -5.60 -9.93
N LEU A 81 -3.61 -4.64 -8.99
CA LEU A 81 -4.20 -3.30 -9.14
C LEU A 81 -3.16 -2.21 -9.49
N VAL A 82 -1.98 -2.64 -9.93
CA VAL A 82 -0.83 -1.82 -10.31
C VAL A 82 -1.12 -1.10 -11.62
N ASN A 83 -0.58 0.12 -11.76
CA ASN A 83 -0.75 0.92 -12.95
C ASN A 83 -0.01 0.28 -14.13
N GLN A 84 -0.71 0.11 -15.25
CA GLN A 84 -0.12 -0.44 -16.48
C GLN A 84 0.65 0.60 -17.30
N LYS A 85 0.89 1.79 -16.73
CA LYS A 85 1.65 2.87 -17.34
C LYS A 85 2.58 3.53 -16.33
N GLY A 86 3.73 3.99 -16.81
CA GLY A 86 4.66 4.80 -16.02
C GLY A 86 5.64 3.94 -15.21
N SER A 87 5.97 4.37 -14.00
CA SER A 87 7.03 3.71 -13.21
C SER A 87 6.66 2.32 -12.67
N GLU A 88 5.37 1.97 -12.69
CA GLU A 88 4.82 0.70 -12.18
C GLU A 88 4.75 -0.40 -13.26
N GLU A 89 4.75 -0.02 -14.54
CA GLU A 89 4.60 -0.94 -15.68
C GLU A 89 5.66 -2.07 -15.72
N PRO A 90 6.96 -1.82 -15.44
CA PRO A 90 7.94 -2.90 -15.42
C PRO A 90 7.66 -3.98 -14.36
N LEU A 91 7.06 -3.59 -13.23
CA LEU A 91 6.71 -4.54 -12.17
C LEU A 91 5.52 -5.40 -12.57
N GLU A 92 4.52 -4.80 -13.23
CA GLU A 92 3.34 -5.50 -13.74
C GLU A 92 3.75 -6.54 -14.78
N GLN A 93 4.55 -6.15 -15.78
CA GLN A 93 5.02 -7.04 -16.84
C GLN A 93 5.88 -8.19 -16.27
N ALA A 94 6.75 -7.90 -15.31
CA ALA A 94 7.54 -8.92 -14.63
C ALA A 94 6.62 -9.91 -13.91
N PHE A 95 5.63 -9.41 -13.15
CA PHE A 95 4.71 -10.27 -12.41
C PHE A 95 3.90 -11.18 -13.35
N ALA A 96 3.32 -10.61 -14.40
CA ALA A 96 2.55 -11.36 -15.39
C ALA A 96 3.39 -12.45 -16.08
N LYS A 97 4.66 -12.15 -16.39
CA LYS A 97 5.60 -13.12 -16.96
C LYS A 97 5.92 -14.24 -15.97
N MET A 98 6.12 -13.92 -14.69
CA MET A 98 6.44 -14.93 -13.66
C MET A 98 5.26 -15.86 -13.38
N VAL A 99 4.04 -15.34 -13.26
CA VAL A 99 2.85 -16.20 -13.10
C VAL A 99 2.68 -17.13 -14.32
N SER A 100 2.82 -16.59 -15.53
CA SER A 100 2.75 -17.38 -16.77
C SER A 100 3.85 -18.45 -16.84
N SER A 101 5.06 -18.14 -16.36
CA SER A 101 6.19 -19.06 -16.38
C SER A 101 6.08 -20.17 -15.33
N MET A 102 5.47 -19.86 -14.18
CA MET A 102 5.18 -20.85 -13.13
C MET A 102 4.17 -21.90 -13.61
N GLY A 103 3.21 -21.50 -14.46
CA GLY A 103 2.29 -22.44 -15.13
C GLY A 103 1.41 -23.28 -14.18
N ASN A 104 1.26 -22.84 -12.91
CA ASN A 104 0.50 -23.58 -11.90
C ASN A 104 -1.00 -23.27 -12.03
N GLY A 105 -1.80 -24.28 -12.36
CA GLY A 105 -3.26 -24.17 -12.52
C GLY A 105 -4.01 -23.75 -11.24
N MET A 106 -3.37 -23.81 -10.07
CA MET A 106 -3.93 -23.34 -8.80
C MET A 106 -3.84 -21.81 -8.62
N VAL A 107 -3.10 -21.11 -9.48
CA VAL A 107 -2.89 -19.66 -9.39
C VAL A 107 -3.39 -18.96 -10.66
N LYS A 108 -4.46 -18.18 -10.53
CA LYS A 108 -5.01 -17.34 -11.61
C LYS A 108 -4.57 -15.89 -11.42
N TYR A 109 -4.02 -15.29 -12.47
CA TYR A 109 -3.63 -13.87 -12.47
C TYR A 109 -4.64 -13.01 -13.22
N VAL A 110 -5.05 -11.91 -12.59
CA VAL A 110 -5.95 -10.90 -13.16
C VAL A 110 -5.31 -9.52 -12.97
N ALA A 111 -4.91 -8.90 -14.07
CA ALA A 111 -4.44 -7.52 -14.07
C ALA A 111 -5.61 -6.56 -14.28
N PHE A 112 -5.72 -5.55 -13.41
CA PHE A 112 -6.76 -4.53 -13.50
C PHE A 112 -6.16 -3.14 -13.24
N ASP A 113 -6.06 -2.32 -14.29
CA ASP A 113 -5.57 -0.94 -14.16
C ASP A 113 -6.61 -0.06 -13.47
N PHE A 114 -6.53 -0.01 -12.14
CA PHE A 114 -7.44 0.76 -11.31
C PHE A 114 -7.43 2.26 -11.65
N HIS A 115 -6.30 2.84 -12.03
CA HIS A 115 -6.22 4.26 -12.35
C HIS A 115 -6.91 4.59 -13.67
N LYS A 116 -6.69 3.77 -14.69
CA LYS A 116 -7.35 3.92 -15.99
C LYS A 116 -8.86 3.71 -15.84
N GLU A 117 -9.27 2.62 -15.19
CA GLU A 117 -10.66 2.22 -15.12
C GLU A 117 -11.47 3.10 -14.15
N CYS A 118 -10.94 3.43 -12.97
CA CYS A 118 -11.65 4.28 -12.00
C CYS A 118 -11.36 5.78 -12.20
N SER A 119 -10.65 6.18 -13.27
CA SER A 119 -10.46 7.59 -13.61
C SER A 119 -11.80 8.31 -13.72
N ARG A 120 -11.81 9.59 -13.30
CA ARG A 120 -13.00 10.45 -13.29
C ARG A 120 -14.17 9.88 -12.46
N MET A 121 -13.87 9.19 -11.36
CA MET A 121 -14.87 8.62 -10.43
C MET A 121 -15.78 7.55 -11.06
N ARG A 122 -15.30 6.83 -12.08
CA ARG A 122 -16.06 5.74 -12.74
C ARG A 122 -16.00 4.44 -11.95
N TRP A 123 -16.47 4.49 -10.72
CA TRP A 123 -16.40 3.37 -9.77
C TRP A 123 -17.25 2.16 -10.17
N HIS A 124 -18.29 2.35 -10.99
CA HIS A 124 -19.07 1.23 -11.54
C HIS A 124 -18.17 0.23 -12.30
N ARG A 125 -17.03 0.67 -12.84
CA ARG A 125 -16.10 -0.20 -13.56
C ARG A 125 -15.40 -1.23 -12.66
N LEU A 126 -15.44 -1.05 -11.34
CA LEU A 126 -15.02 -2.09 -10.42
C LEU A 126 -15.94 -3.32 -10.47
N GLN A 127 -17.18 -3.15 -10.91
CA GLN A 127 -18.08 -4.28 -11.14
C GLN A 127 -17.55 -5.18 -12.26
N ILE A 128 -16.87 -4.64 -13.27
CA ILE A 128 -16.22 -5.44 -14.32
C ILE A 128 -15.22 -6.43 -13.72
N LEU A 129 -14.43 -5.98 -12.75
CA LEU A 129 -13.47 -6.85 -12.05
C LEU A 129 -14.19 -7.92 -11.24
N VAL A 130 -15.23 -7.54 -10.49
CA VAL A 130 -16.03 -8.48 -9.69
C VAL A 130 -16.70 -9.51 -10.59
N ASP A 131 -17.28 -9.10 -11.71
CA ASP A 131 -17.93 -9.98 -12.67
C ASP A 131 -16.92 -10.93 -13.34
N GLN A 132 -15.71 -10.44 -13.66
CA GLN A 132 -14.64 -11.26 -14.23
C GLN A 132 -14.19 -12.39 -13.31
N VAL A 133 -14.30 -12.21 -12.00
CA VAL A 133 -13.88 -13.21 -11.00
C VAL A 133 -15.03 -13.88 -10.25
N ALA A 134 -16.28 -13.59 -10.65
CA ALA A 134 -17.48 -14.08 -9.98
C ALA A 134 -17.55 -15.61 -9.97
N GLU A 135 -17.22 -16.26 -11.09
CA GLU A 135 -17.18 -17.72 -11.19
C GLU A 135 -16.19 -18.34 -10.19
N GLN A 136 -14.99 -17.77 -10.07
CA GLN A 136 -14.01 -18.25 -9.09
C GLN A 136 -14.46 -17.98 -7.66
N GLN A 137 -15.19 -16.88 -7.43
CA GLN A 137 -15.71 -16.57 -6.09
C GLN A 137 -16.80 -17.56 -5.68
N ASP A 138 -17.64 -17.96 -6.63
CA ASP A 138 -18.68 -18.96 -6.39
C ASP A 138 -18.06 -20.36 -6.20
N GLU A 139 -16.98 -20.68 -6.93
CA GLU A 139 -16.19 -21.91 -6.77
C GLU A 139 -15.48 -21.98 -5.40
N PHE A 140 -14.84 -20.88 -4.97
CA PHE A 140 -14.07 -20.86 -3.72
C PHE A 140 -14.97 -20.90 -2.49
N GLY A 141 -16.20 -20.39 -2.61
CA GLY A 141 -17.16 -20.37 -1.52
C GLY A 141 -16.69 -19.56 -0.31
N TYR A 142 -17.17 -19.95 0.85
CA TYR A 142 -16.84 -19.37 2.15
C TYR A 142 -17.00 -20.44 3.23
N PHE A 143 -16.40 -20.22 4.40
CA PHE A 143 -16.61 -21.10 5.53
C PHE A 143 -18.03 -20.92 6.09
N LEU A 144 -18.75 -22.01 6.33
CA LEU A 144 -20.11 -21.99 6.92
C LEU A 144 -20.30 -23.17 7.88
N VAL A 145 -20.82 -22.86 9.05
CA VAL A 145 -21.20 -23.81 10.10
C VAL A 145 -22.65 -23.53 10.50
N ASP A 146 -23.43 -24.59 10.65
CA ASP A 146 -24.81 -24.49 11.15
C ASP A 146 -24.88 -24.28 12.67
N ALA A 147 -26.10 -24.17 13.20
CA ALA A 147 -26.32 -23.95 14.62
C ALA A 147 -25.90 -25.15 15.49
N GLU A 148 -25.91 -26.35 14.91
CA GLU A 148 -25.51 -27.60 15.52
C GLU A 148 -23.98 -27.80 15.52
N GLY A 149 -23.23 -26.92 14.85
CA GLY A 149 -21.77 -26.96 14.80
C GLY A 149 -21.20 -27.83 13.67
N LYS A 150 -22.03 -28.31 12.74
CA LYS A 150 -21.59 -29.07 11.57
C LYS A 150 -21.11 -28.12 10.48
N VAL A 151 -19.93 -28.42 9.94
CA VAL A 151 -19.35 -27.68 8.81
C VAL A 151 -20.13 -28.01 7.54
N LEU A 152 -20.77 -27.01 6.95
CA LEU A 152 -21.53 -27.11 5.70
C LEU A 152 -20.69 -26.77 4.48
N MET A 153 -19.73 -25.85 4.63
CA MET A 153 -18.85 -25.40 3.56
C MET A 153 -17.51 -24.97 4.13
N GLN A 154 -16.44 -25.23 3.37
CA GLN A 154 -15.11 -24.69 3.62
C GLN A 154 -14.70 -23.81 2.44
N GLN A 155 -13.92 -22.77 2.72
CA GLN A 155 -13.39 -21.91 1.67
C GLN A 155 -12.19 -22.62 1.02
N GLU A 156 -12.26 -22.88 -0.29
CA GLU A 156 -11.23 -23.65 -1.03
C GLU A 156 -10.21 -22.77 -1.78
N GLY A 157 -10.37 -21.45 -1.70
CA GLY A 157 -9.46 -20.51 -2.34
C GLY A 157 -9.61 -19.09 -1.83
N THR A 158 -8.62 -18.24 -2.11
CA THR A 158 -8.60 -16.85 -1.68
C THR A 158 -8.29 -15.88 -2.81
N PHE A 159 -8.87 -14.68 -2.69
CA PHE A 159 -8.50 -13.54 -3.51
C PHE A 159 -7.37 -12.79 -2.84
N ARG A 160 -6.22 -12.74 -3.51
CA ARG A 160 -5.09 -11.95 -3.10
C ARG A 160 -5.04 -10.65 -3.87
N SER A 161 -5.15 -9.52 -3.18
CA SER A 161 -5.02 -8.20 -3.81
C SER A 161 -3.61 -7.63 -3.67
N ASN A 162 -3.04 -7.15 -4.77
CA ASN A 162 -1.73 -6.51 -4.79
C ASN A 162 -1.88 -5.04 -5.24
N CYS A 163 -1.20 -4.15 -4.53
CA CYS A 163 -1.04 -2.76 -4.94
C CYS A 163 0.32 -2.26 -4.44
N MET A 164 1.02 -1.47 -5.26
CA MET A 164 2.32 -0.92 -4.89
C MET A 164 2.19 0.23 -3.88
N ASP A 165 1.26 1.17 -4.12
CA ASP A 165 1.30 2.49 -3.45
C ASP A 165 0.06 2.86 -2.62
N CYS A 166 -1.00 2.05 -2.56
CA CYS A 166 -2.09 2.36 -1.64
C CYS A 166 -2.96 1.18 -1.23
N LEU A 167 -2.99 0.99 0.09
CA LEU A 167 -3.99 0.22 0.82
C LEU A 167 -5.42 0.56 0.36
N ASP A 168 -5.68 1.82 0.00
CA ASP A 168 -7.02 2.29 -0.37
C ASP A 168 -7.63 1.54 -1.57
N ARG A 169 -6.85 1.22 -2.61
CA ARG A 169 -7.36 0.46 -3.78
C ARG A 169 -7.71 -0.97 -3.40
N THR A 170 -6.80 -1.62 -2.66
CA THR A 170 -7.00 -3.00 -2.20
C THR A 170 -8.21 -3.09 -1.28
N ASN A 171 -8.40 -2.12 -0.37
CA ASN A 171 -9.54 -2.11 0.54
C ASN A 171 -10.87 -1.97 -0.20
N VAL A 172 -10.93 -1.12 -1.23
CA VAL A 172 -12.15 -0.99 -2.05
C VAL A 172 -12.48 -2.31 -2.74
N VAL A 173 -11.52 -2.96 -3.39
CA VAL A 173 -11.74 -4.26 -4.07
C VAL A 173 -12.13 -5.35 -3.07
N GLN A 174 -11.40 -5.46 -1.95
CA GLN A 174 -11.72 -6.42 -0.87
C GLN A 174 -13.13 -6.22 -0.32
N SER A 175 -13.56 -4.96 -0.15
CA SER A 175 -14.92 -4.64 0.31
C SER A 175 -16.02 -4.98 -0.70
N LEU A 176 -15.72 -5.04 -2.00
CA LEU A 176 -16.68 -5.43 -3.02
C LEU A 176 -16.85 -6.95 -3.05
N LEU A 177 -15.74 -7.69 -3.03
CA LEU A 177 -15.74 -9.15 -2.96
C LEU A 177 -16.41 -9.64 -1.67
N ALA A 178 -16.04 -9.04 -0.52
CA ALA A 178 -16.69 -9.34 0.76
C ALA A 178 -18.19 -9.02 0.73
N ARG A 179 -18.63 -7.96 0.05
CA ARG A 179 -20.07 -7.65 -0.05
C ARG A 179 -20.81 -8.74 -0.80
N ARG A 180 -20.24 -9.26 -1.89
CA ARG A 180 -20.83 -10.37 -2.65
C ARG A 180 -20.91 -11.64 -1.81
N SER A 181 -19.83 -12.01 -1.11
CA SER A 181 -19.84 -13.16 -0.19
C SER A 181 -20.86 -12.99 0.93
N LEU A 182 -20.90 -11.82 1.55
CA LEU A 182 -21.86 -11.48 2.60
C LEU A 182 -23.31 -11.61 2.13
N GLN A 183 -23.62 -11.18 0.90
CA GLN A 183 -24.96 -11.35 0.34
C GLN A 183 -25.34 -12.82 0.22
N SER A 184 -24.43 -13.66 -0.29
CA SER A 184 -24.65 -15.11 -0.36
C SER A 184 -24.80 -15.74 1.03
N GLN A 185 -23.96 -15.35 2.00
CA GLN A 185 -24.03 -15.81 3.39
C GLN A 185 -25.38 -15.47 4.04
N LEU A 186 -25.84 -14.23 3.93
CA LEU A 186 -27.12 -13.80 4.52
C LEU A 186 -28.32 -14.47 3.86
N GLN A 187 -28.27 -14.73 2.55
CA GLN A 187 -29.29 -15.51 1.86
C GLN A 187 -29.30 -16.97 2.34
N ARG A 188 -28.12 -17.57 2.48
CA ARG A 188 -27.98 -18.97 2.92
C ARG A 188 -28.43 -19.20 4.36
N ILE A 189 -28.17 -18.23 5.24
CA ILE A 189 -28.60 -18.25 6.65
C ILE A 189 -30.09 -17.89 6.79
N GLY A 190 -30.74 -17.38 5.74
CA GLY A 190 -32.17 -17.03 5.74
C GLY A 190 -32.49 -15.64 6.29
N VAL A 191 -31.49 -14.76 6.44
CA VAL A 191 -31.67 -13.35 6.83
C VAL A 191 -32.18 -12.52 5.68
N LEU A 192 -31.68 -12.79 4.46
CA LEU A 192 -32.05 -12.08 3.24
C LEU A 192 -32.87 -12.99 2.34
N HIS A 193 -34.05 -12.56 1.89
CA HIS A 193 -34.86 -13.35 0.97
C HIS A 193 -34.34 -13.29 -0.47
N VAL A 194 -34.70 -14.27 -1.29
CA VAL A 194 -34.35 -14.30 -2.72
C VAL A 194 -34.90 -13.05 -3.40
N GLY A 195 -34.03 -12.31 -4.09
CA GLY A 195 -34.37 -11.06 -4.77
C GLY A 195 -34.14 -9.78 -3.94
N GLN A 196 -33.92 -9.89 -2.63
CA GLN A 196 -33.47 -8.74 -1.82
C GLN A 196 -31.95 -8.56 -1.97
N SER A 197 -31.52 -7.30 -1.98
CA SER A 197 -30.10 -6.93 -1.99
C SER A 197 -29.69 -6.23 -0.70
N ILE A 198 -28.46 -6.48 -0.24
CA ILE A 198 -27.88 -5.74 0.89
C ILE A 198 -27.84 -4.24 0.61
N GLN A 199 -27.64 -3.86 -0.65
CA GLN A 199 -27.48 -2.46 -1.08
C GLN A 199 -28.77 -1.65 -0.90
N GLU A 200 -29.93 -2.31 -0.91
CA GLU A 200 -31.25 -1.71 -0.70
C GLU A 200 -31.50 -1.41 0.78
N GLN A 201 -30.78 -2.08 1.68
CA GLN A 201 -30.89 -1.93 3.13
C GLN A 201 -30.01 -0.76 3.61
N ALA A 202 -30.51 0.47 3.46
CA ALA A 202 -29.75 1.69 3.73
C ALA A 202 -29.08 1.75 5.11
N GLY A 203 -29.75 1.26 6.16
CA GLY A 203 -29.21 1.21 7.52
C GLY A 203 -27.98 0.28 7.62
N PHE A 204 -28.09 -0.92 7.06
CA PHE A 204 -27.00 -1.89 7.06
C PHE A 204 -25.85 -1.46 6.14
N GLU A 205 -26.15 -0.96 4.95
CA GLU A 205 -25.13 -0.48 4.00
C GLU A 205 -24.27 0.64 4.61
N LYS A 206 -24.85 1.51 5.44
CA LYS A 206 -24.10 2.52 6.21
C LYS A 206 -23.14 1.89 7.22
N VAL A 207 -23.59 0.88 7.97
CA VAL A 207 -22.74 0.15 8.94
C VAL A 207 -21.60 -0.56 8.21
N TYR A 208 -21.91 -1.25 7.12
CA TYR A 208 -20.94 -1.95 6.28
C TYR A 208 -19.83 -1.02 5.77
N LYS A 209 -20.22 0.12 5.19
CA LYS A 209 -19.29 1.13 4.68
C LYS A 209 -18.40 1.72 5.78
N ASN A 210 -18.97 1.97 6.96
CA ASN A 210 -18.19 2.47 8.10
C ASN A 210 -17.18 1.45 8.60
N ALA A 211 -17.58 0.18 8.76
CA ALA A 211 -16.68 -0.89 9.19
C ALA A 211 -15.47 -1.06 8.24
N TRP A 212 -15.72 -1.04 6.93
CA TRP A 212 -14.63 -1.12 5.93
C TRP A 212 -13.76 0.13 5.86
N ALA A 213 -14.30 1.30 6.16
CA ALA A 213 -13.51 2.53 6.27
C ALA A 213 -12.63 2.53 7.53
N ASP A 214 -13.13 1.97 8.63
CA ASP A 214 -12.38 1.85 9.88
C ASP A 214 -11.28 0.78 9.77
N ASN A 215 -11.56 -0.34 9.10
CA ASN A 215 -10.54 -1.34 8.72
C ASN A 215 -9.42 -0.71 7.89
N ALA A 216 -9.76 0.08 6.87
CA ALA A 216 -8.78 0.79 6.06
C ALA A 216 -7.91 1.72 6.92
N ASN A 217 -8.53 2.49 7.83
CA ASN A 217 -7.82 3.39 8.73
C ASN A 217 -6.86 2.67 9.67
N ALA A 218 -7.30 1.56 10.26
CA ALA A 218 -6.46 0.77 11.17
C ALA A 218 -5.23 0.22 10.45
N CYS A 219 -5.43 -0.36 9.27
CA CYS A 219 -4.34 -0.91 8.47
C CYS A 219 -3.40 0.18 7.92
N ALA A 220 -3.93 1.35 7.55
CA ALA A 220 -3.10 2.48 7.09
C ALA A 220 -2.23 3.05 8.20
N LYS A 221 -2.71 3.08 9.45
CA LYS A 221 -1.93 3.53 10.60
C LYS A 221 -0.72 2.63 10.83
N GLN A 222 -0.87 1.32 10.70
CA GLN A 222 0.25 0.37 10.83
C GLN A 222 1.23 0.52 9.66
N TYR A 223 0.72 0.61 8.43
CA TYR A 223 1.56 0.67 7.23
C TYR A 223 2.31 2.01 7.08
N ALA A 224 1.57 3.12 7.08
CA ALA A 224 2.06 4.45 6.73
C ALA A 224 2.17 5.42 7.93
N GLY A 225 1.80 4.98 9.13
CA GLY A 225 1.75 5.84 10.32
C GLY A 225 0.67 6.93 10.27
N THR A 226 -0.25 6.89 9.30
CA THR A 226 -1.35 7.88 9.13
C THR A 226 -2.67 7.19 8.79
N GLY A 227 -3.79 7.92 8.86
CA GLY A 227 -5.08 7.38 8.43
C GLY A 227 -5.09 7.02 6.94
N ALA A 228 -6.07 6.21 6.51
CA ALA A 228 -6.23 5.85 5.10
C ALA A 228 -6.64 7.07 4.28
N LEU A 229 -6.24 7.12 3.00
CA LEU A 229 -6.70 8.19 2.12
C LEU A 229 -8.05 7.78 1.54
N LYS A 230 -8.86 8.75 1.11
CA LYS A 230 -10.17 8.50 0.48
C LYS A 230 -11.15 7.72 1.36
N THR A 231 -11.02 7.80 2.68
CA THR A 231 -11.95 7.13 3.62
C THR A 231 -13.36 7.72 3.55
N ASP A 232 -13.46 8.98 3.15
CA ASP A 232 -14.73 9.65 2.85
C ASP A 232 -15.49 8.97 1.71
N PHE A 233 -14.77 8.47 0.69
CA PHE A 233 -15.36 7.69 -0.40
C PHE A 233 -15.90 6.35 0.09
N THR A 234 -15.15 5.61 0.91
CA THR A 234 -15.67 4.35 1.48
C THR A 234 -16.90 4.58 2.35
N ARG A 235 -16.94 5.69 3.11
CA ARG A 235 -18.06 6.00 4.02
C ARG A 235 -19.30 6.52 3.29
N THR A 236 -19.14 7.39 2.31
CA THR A 236 -20.26 8.15 1.72
C THR A 236 -20.52 7.86 0.24
N GLY A 237 -19.63 7.13 -0.43
CA GLY A 237 -19.68 6.88 -1.87
C GLY A 237 -19.40 8.11 -2.74
N LYS A 238 -19.12 9.28 -2.15
CA LYS A 238 -18.74 10.52 -2.84
C LYS A 238 -17.52 11.13 -2.16
N ARG A 239 -16.76 11.95 -2.90
CA ARG A 239 -15.60 12.65 -2.35
C ARG A 239 -16.00 14.02 -1.82
N THR A 240 -15.61 14.33 -0.59
CA THR A 240 -15.93 15.58 0.11
C THR A 240 -14.77 16.57 0.04
N GLN A 241 -15.05 17.87 0.06
CA GLN A 241 -14.01 18.91 0.05
C GLN A 241 -13.11 18.83 1.30
N TRP A 242 -13.71 18.57 2.47
CA TRP A 242 -12.98 18.29 3.70
C TRP A 242 -12.11 17.03 3.62
N GLY A 243 -12.62 15.97 2.98
CA GLY A 243 -11.85 14.75 2.71
C GLY A 243 -10.62 15.00 1.83
N LEU A 244 -10.73 15.88 0.83
CA LEU A 244 -9.58 16.27 -0.02
C LEU A 244 -8.48 16.99 0.78
N VAL A 245 -8.84 17.91 1.68
CA VAL A 245 -7.88 18.61 2.52
C VAL A 245 -7.18 17.64 3.47
N MET A 246 -7.95 16.76 4.12
CA MET A 246 -7.40 15.76 5.03
C MET A 246 -6.50 14.75 4.31
N ASP A 247 -6.87 14.34 3.09
CA ASP A 247 -6.03 13.50 2.23
C ASP A 247 -4.69 14.20 1.91
N GLY A 248 -4.72 15.50 1.61
CA GLY A 248 -3.53 16.31 1.38
C GLY A 248 -2.61 16.32 2.59
N TRP A 249 -3.15 16.60 3.78
CA TRP A 249 -2.42 16.60 5.04
C TRP A 249 -1.80 15.23 5.35
N ASN A 250 -2.59 14.15 5.24
CA ASN A 250 -2.11 12.80 5.43
C ASN A 250 -1.00 12.42 4.43
N SER A 251 -1.10 12.91 3.18
CA SER A 251 -0.07 12.67 2.15
C SER A 251 1.25 13.36 2.49
N VAL A 252 1.20 14.58 3.03
CA VAL A 252 2.40 15.30 3.51
C VAL A 252 3.04 14.56 4.69
N ILE A 253 2.25 14.12 5.66
CA ILE A 253 2.77 13.35 6.81
C ILE A 253 3.38 12.02 6.33
N ARG A 254 2.73 11.31 5.39
CA ARG A 254 3.30 10.07 4.82
C ARG A 254 4.63 10.34 4.11
N TYR A 255 4.69 11.41 3.31
CA TYR A 255 5.94 11.80 2.65
C TYR A 255 7.05 12.04 3.67
N TYR A 256 6.76 12.75 4.76
CA TYR A 256 7.73 12.98 5.83
C TYR A 256 8.16 11.67 6.51
N LYS A 257 7.21 10.86 6.97
CA LYS A 257 7.50 9.59 7.67
C LYS A 257 8.29 8.63 6.79
N ASN A 258 7.91 8.47 5.52
CA ASN A 258 8.57 7.57 4.57
C ASN A 258 10.02 8.00 4.27
N ASN A 259 10.31 9.31 4.28
CA ASN A 259 11.66 9.79 4.00
C ASN A 259 12.54 9.92 5.25
N PHE A 260 11.98 10.18 6.44
CA PHE A 260 12.76 10.61 7.61
C PHE A 260 12.54 9.79 8.88
N SER A 261 11.67 8.78 8.86
CA SER A 261 11.43 7.94 10.04
C SER A 261 11.33 6.45 9.72
N ASP A 262 11.27 6.08 8.45
CA ASP A 262 11.06 4.68 8.04
C ASP A 262 12.30 3.82 8.26
N GLY A 263 13.50 4.38 8.11
CA GLY A 263 14.76 3.69 8.37
C GLY A 263 14.87 3.25 9.83
N PHE A 264 14.70 4.19 10.76
CA PHE A 264 14.68 3.90 12.19
C PHE A 264 13.55 2.93 12.58
N ARG A 265 12.36 3.07 11.96
CA ARG A 265 11.25 2.14 12.19
C ARG A 265 11.61 0.72 11.78
N GLN A 266 12.25 0.56 10.63
CA GLN A 266 12.71 -0.74 10.14
C GLN A 266 13.80 -1.33 11.06
N ASP A 267 14.78 -0.52 11.49
CA ASP A 267 15.81 -0.97 12.45
C ASP A 267 15.19 -1.43 13.78
N ALA A 268 14.18 -0.73 14.29
CA ALA A 268 13.46 -1.12 15.49
C ALA A 268 12.70 -2.46 15.31
N ILE A 269 12.10 -2.68 14.13
CA ILE A 269 11.44 -3.94 13.79
C ILE A 269 12.47 -5.07 13.73
N ASP A 270 13.61 -4.84 13.07
CA ASP A 270 14.65 -5.86 12.92
C ASP A 270 15.28 -6.25 14.26
N LEU A 271 15.49 -5.29 15.17
CA LEU A 271 15.93 -5.58 16.52
C LEU A 271 14.87 -6.34 17.33
N PHE A 272 13.59 -5.92 17.25
CA PHE A 272 12.49 -6.55 17.97
C PHE A 272 12.24 -7.99 17.52
N LEU A 273 12.34 -8.27 16.22
CA LEU A 273 12.17 -9.59 15.64
C LEU A 273 13.41 -10.48 15.80
N GLY A 274 14.54 -9.94 16.27
CA GLY A 274 15.79 -10.67 16.40
C GLY A 274 16.52 -10.92 15.08
N ASN A 275 16.19 -10.16 14.02
CA ASN A 275 16.88 -10.20 12.74
C ASN A 275 18.31 -9.64 12.82
N TYR A 276 18.59 -8.83 13.86
CA TYR A 276 19.91 -8.31 14.17
C TYR A 276 20.24 -8.63 15.63
N ALA A 277 21.39 -9.27 15.87
CA ALA A 277 21.92 -9.54 17.19
C ALA A 277 22.94 -8.47 17.57
N VAL A 278 22.78 -7.86 18.75
CA VAL A 278 23.75 -6.90 19.27
C VAL A 278 24.87 -7.69 19.93
N GLU A 279 26.09 -7.62 19.38
CA GLU A 279 27.27 -8.20 19.99
C GLU A 279 27.83 -7.26 21.07
N GLU A 280 28.13 -7.79 22.27
CA GLU A 280 28.61 -6.99 23.42
C GLU A 280 30.00 -6.34 23.21
N VAL A 281 30.70 -6.71 22.14
CA VAL A 281 32.08 -6.25 21.84
C VAL A 281 32.08 -4.91 21.10
N ASP A 282 30.97 -4.51 20.48
CA ASP A 282 30.87 -3.24 19.77
C ASP A 282 30.62 -2.07 20.73
N SER A 283 31.70 -1.36 21.07
CA SER A 283 31.70 -0.18 21.94
C SER A 283 30.90 1.03 21.41
N ALA A 284 30.51 1.03 20.14
CA ALA A 284 29.73 2.08 19.51
C ALA A 284 28.32 1.59 19.17
N ALA A 285 27.29 2.32 19.62
CA ALA A 285 25.92 1.99 19.28
C ALA A 285 25.72 2.00 17.75
N PRO A 286 25.28 0.90 17.12
CA PRO A 286 25.20 0.77 15.64
C PRO A 286 24.21 1.77 15.00
N LEU A 287 23.30 2.34 15.80
CA LEU A 287 22.34 3.35 15.36
C LEU A 287 22.93 4.77 15.32
N HIS A 288 24.08 5.01 15.96
CA HIS A 288 24.70 6.33 16.08
C HIS A 288 25.46 6.70 14.79
N THR A 289 24.90 7.59 13.99
CA THR A 289 25.56 8.15 12.80
C THR A 289 26.03 9.58 13.06
N GLN A 290 27.29 9.87 12.75
CA GLN A 290 27.74 11.24 12.58
C GLN A 290 27.14 11.80 11.28
N ALA A 291 26.13 12.66 11.39
CA ALA A 291 25.65 13.39 10.22
C ALA A 291 26.72 14.41 9.79
N ASP A 292 27.21 14.31 8.55
CA ASP A 292 28.10 15.31 7.97
C ASP A 292 27.40 16.69 8.03
N TRP A 293 28.12 17.74 8.46
CA TRP A 293 27.57 19.09 8.67
C TRP A 293 26.87 19.65 7.43
N LYS A 294 27.26 19.17 6.23
CA LYS A 294 26.64 19.51 4.94
C LYS A 294 25.14 19.18 4.90
N PHE A 295 24.70 18.13 5.59
CA PHE A 295 23.30 17.71 5.65
C PHE A 295 22.43 18.66 6.48
N LEU A 296 23.03 19.37 7.45
CA LEU A 296 22.37 20.42 8.21
C LEU A 296 22.45 21.78 7.51
N ALA A 297 23.61 22.08 6.91
CA ALA A 297 23.86 23.37 6.26
C ALA A 297 22.98 23.61 5.03
N LEU A 298 22.82 22.61 4.15
CA LEU A 298 22.10 22.78 2.88
C LEU A 298 20.60 23.12 3.07
N PRO A 299 19.82 22.45 3.95
CA PRO A 299 18.46 22.84 4.25
C PRO A 299 18.36 24.23 4.89
N ILE A 300 19.29 24.61 5.77
CA ILE A 300 19.32 25.94 6.39
C ILE A 300 19.54 27.02 5.32
N ILE A 301 20.52 26.82 4.43
CA ILE A 301 20.78 27.75 3.32
C ILE A 301 19.55 27.89 2.43
N MET A 302 18.86 26.79 2.13
CA MET A 302 17.64 26.81 1.32
C MET A 302 16.52 27.61 2.01
N VAL A 303 16.29 27.41 3.31
CA VAL A 303 15.27 28.15 4.08
C VAL A 303 15.60 29.64 4.11
N VAL A 304 16.86 30.00 4.41
CA VAL A 304 17.31 31.39 4.43
C VAL A 304 17.13 32.02 3.04
N ALA A 305 17.56 31.35 1.97
CA ALA A 305 17.44 31.86 0.61
C ALA A 305 15.97 32.04 0.20
N PHE A 306 15.09 31.11 0.57
CA PHE A 306 13.66 31.20 0.30
C PHE A 306 12.99 32.33 1.09
N SER A 307 13.29 32.45 2.38
CA SER A 307 12.79 33.54 3.22
C SER A 307 13.26 34.91 2.70
N MET A 308 14.52 35.03 2.31
CA MET A 308 15.05 36.26 1.69
C MET A 308 14.36 36.57 0.36
N CYS A 309 14.10 35.56 -0.48
CA CYS A 309 13.34 35.73 -1.71
C CYS A 309 11.92 36.29 -1.45
N ILE A 310 11.23 35.79 -0.42
CA ILE A 310 9.90 36.29 -0.03
C ILE A 310 10.00 37.73 0.50
N ILE A 311 10.99 38.02 1.35
CA ILE A 311 11.20 39.37 1.88
C ILE A 311 11.45 40.36 0.74
N CYS A 312 12.27 40.01 -0.25
CA CYS A 312 12.50 40.85 -1.43
C CYS A 312 11.24 41.04 -2.30
N LEU A 313 10.31 40.09 -2.31
CA LEU A 313 9.02 40.25 -2.99
C LEU A 313 8.04 41.15 -2.22
N LEU A 314 8.09 41.12 -0.88
CA LEU A 314 7.20 41.91 -0.02
C LEU A 314 7.72 43.34 0.20
N MET A 315 9.03 43.50 0.31
CA MET A 315 9.71 44.79 0.40
C MET A 315 10.14 45.22 -0.99
N ALA A 316 9.21 45.80 -1.75
CA ALA A 316 9.54 46.44 -3.02
C ALA A 316 10.52 47.60 -2.74
N GLY A 317 11.73 47.53 -3.32
CA GLY A 317 12.72 48.60 -3.24
C GLY A 317 12.31 49.82 -4.07
N ASP A 318 13.01 50.94 -3.87
CA ASP A 318 12.75 52.21 -4.58
C ASP A 318 12.92 52.06 -6.10
N THR A 319 13.71 51.08 -6.56
CA THR A 319 13.85 50.74 -7.98
C THR A 319 13.42 49.30 -8.29
N TRP A 320 12.70 49.14 -9.40
CA TRP A 320 12.20 47.85 -9.86
C TRP A 320 13.34 46.91 -10.29
N THR A 321 14.45 47.46 -10.77
CA THR A 321 15.64 46.71 -11.22
C THR A 321 16.39 46.05 -10.07
N GLU A 322 16.53 46.73 -8.92
CA GLU A 322 17.18 46.17 -7.73
C GLU A 322 16.33 45.06 -7.12
N THR A 323 15.03 45.31 -6.99
CA THR A 323 14.07 44.32 -6.49
C THR A 323 14.10 43.05 -7.33
N LEU A 324 14.10 43.19 -8.67
CA LEU A 324 14.20 42.06 -9.60
C LEU A 324 15.53 41.30 -9.45
N ALA A 325 16.67 42.01 -9.32
CA ALA A 325 17.98 41.39 -9.17
C ALA A 325 18.09 40.54 -7.90
N TYR A 326 17.59 41.05 -6.76
CA TYR A 326 17.60 40.29 -5.50
C TYR A 326 16.68 39.07 -5.53
N VAL A 327 15.48 39.21 -6.10
CA VAL A 327 14.56 38.09 -6.27
C VAL A 327 15.15 37.01 -7.18
N LEU A 328 15.81 37.39 -8.27
CA LEU A 328 16.48 36.45 -9.16
C LEU A 328 17.66 35.76 -8.47
N PHE A 329 18.47 36.50 -7.72
CA PHE A 329 19.59 35.93 -6.97
C PHE A 329 19.13 34.91 -5.93
N TRP A 330 18.23 35.30 -5.02
CA TRP A 330 17.73 34.44 -3.96
C TRP A 330 16.85 33.31 -4.49
N GLY A 331 16.07 33.57 -5.54
CA GLY A 331 15.30 32.55 -6.25
C GLY A 331 16.21 31.49 -6.90
N THR A 332 17.29 31.90 -7.55
CA THR A 332 18.27 30.98 -8.15
C THR A 332 19.02 30.20 -7.09
N ALA A 333 19.43 30.84 -5.99
CA ALA A 333 20.10 30.19 -4.87
C ALA A 333 19.19 29.15 -4.19
N SER A 334 17.92 29.50 -3.95
CA SER A 334 16.90 28.61 -3.39
C SER A 334 16.63 27.41 -4.31
N PHE A 335 16.45 27.66 -5.61
CA PHE A 335 16.24 26.59 -6.59
C PHE A 335 17.48 25.69 -6.74
N GLY A 336 18.67 26.26 -6.82
CA GLY A 336 19.93 25.53 -6.96
C GLY A 336 20.20 24.63 -5.75
N THR A 337 20.01 25.15 -4.53
CA THR A 337 20.16 24.35 -3.30
C THR A 337 19.09 23.26 -3.20
N ALA A 338 17.83 23.55 -3.52
CA ALA A 338 16.78 22.55 -3.59
C ALA A 338 17.08 21.44 -4.61
N ALA A 339 17.60 21.80 -5.79
CA ALA A 339 17.99 20.84 -6.83
C ALA A 339 19.13 19.92 -6.35
N ILE A 340 20.14 20.46 -5.66
CA ILE A 340 21.23 19.66 -5.08
C ILE A 340 20.70 18.69 -4.02
N ILE A 341 19.82 19.15 -3.12
CA ILE A 341 19.21 18.31 -2.08
C ILE A 341 18.42 17.16 -2.72
N VAL A 342 17.58 17.45 -3.72
CA VAL A 342 16.78 16.43 -4.42
C VAL A 342 17.65 15.47 -5.24
N PHE A 343 18.73 15.96 -5.86
CA PHE A 343 19.65 15.13 -6.62
C PHE A 343 20.38 14.13 -5.72
N ASN A 344 20.87 14.60 -4.56
CA ASN A 344 21.50 13.77 -3.54
C ASN A 344 20.51 13.19 -2.53
N GLY A 345 19.22 13.11 -2.89
CA GLY A 345 18.15 12.81 -1.92
C GLY A 345 18.27 11.45 -1.23
N LYS A 346 19.07 10.51 -1.74
CA LYS A 346 19.36 9.24 -1.05
C LYS A 346 20.15 9.43 0.25
N ASP A 347 20.95 10.49 0.34
CA ASP A 347 21.81 10.75 1.49
C ASP A 347 21.07 11.56 2.58
N PHE A 348 19.95 12.18 2.22
CA PHE A 348 19.11 12.97 3.11
C PHE A 348 17.93 12.18 3.70
N VAL A 349 17.70 10.96 3.22
CA VAL A 349 16.64 10.09 3.76
C VAL A 349 17.17 9.20 4.86
N ASP A 350 16.30 8.89 5.81
CA ASP A 350 16.56 7.92 6.87
C ASP A 350 16.49 6.50 6.28
N ALA A 351 17.66 5.88 6.09
CA ALA A 351 17.80 4.51 5.60
C ALA A 351 18.09 3.55 6.76
N PRO A 352 17.57 2.30 6.73
CA PRO A 352 17.84 1.31 7.76
C PRO A 352 19.33 0.99 7.83
N LYS A 353 19.85 0.87 9.05
CA LYS A 353 21.29 0.76 9.36
C LYS A 353 21.70 -0.63 9.80
N LEU A 354 20.81 -1.42 10.38
CA LEU A 354 21.16 -2.70 11.01
C LEU A 354 21.30 -3.84 9.99
N VAL A 355 20.38 -3.95 9.03
CA VAL A 355 20.23 -5.18 8.21
C VAL A 355 20.53 -4.96 6.71
N GLN A 356 21.12 -3.84 6.28
CA GLN A 356 21.37 -3.61 4.84
C GLN A 356 22.79 -3.22 4.43
N LYS A 357 23.58 -4.26 4.09
CA LYS A 357 24.52 -4.25 2.95
C LYS A 357 24.61 -5.58 2.18
N GLU A 358 24.40 -6.75 2.81
CA GLU A 358 24.73 -8.05 2.17
C GLU A 358 23.55 -8.85 1.58
N LYS A 359 22.28 -8.59 1.93
CA LYS A 359 21.14 -9.40 1.41
C LYS A 359 20.83 -9.18 -0.10
N MET A 360 21.64 -8.44 -0.84
CA MET A 360 21.31 -8.00 -2.21
C MET A 360 22.44 -8.12 -3.25
N ASP A 361 23.63 -8.63 -2.89
CA ASP A 361 24.69 -8.91 -3.87
C ASP A 361 24.58 -10.33 -4.44
#